data_AF-A0A960T2I5-F1
#
_entry.id   AF-A0A960T2I5-F1
#
_cell.length_a   1.000
_cell.length_b   1.000
_cell.length_c   1.000
_cell.angle_alpha   90.00
_cell.angle_beta   90.00
_cell.angle_gamma   90.00
#
_symmetry.space_group_name_H-M   'P 1'
#
loop_
_entity.id
_entity.type
_entity.pdbx_description
1 polymer ?
#
loop_
_entity_poly.entity_id
_entity_poly.type
_entity_poly.pdbx_seq_one_letter_code
_entity_poly.pdbx_strand_id
1 'polypeptide(L)'
;ALRFHDLTSQNPHEVWIAIGPKDRLPRVDQPPMQVVRFGGGHFNLGLEEHEIEGTLLRVYSVARTVVDLFRYRNKIGLDVALEALREGWRERRFNLADINRIADECRMTRVMKPYLESLVA
;
A
#
# COMPACT_ATOMS: atom_id res chain seq x y z
N ALA A 1 -6.93 -0.31 -0.30
CA ALA A 1 -6.04 0.77 0.19
C ALA A 1 -5.86 1.88 -0.85
N LEU A 2 -5.33 1.61 -2.06
CA LEU A 2 -5.19 2.60 -3.15
C LEU A 2 -6.43 3.49 -3.37
N ARG A 3 -7.55 2.86 -3.74
CA ARG A 3 -8.83 3.55 -3.94
C ARG A 3 -9.41 4.15 -2.67
N PHE A 4 -9.27 3.44 -1.55
CA PHE A 4 -9.74 3.93 -0.25
C PHE A 4 -9.04 5.26 0.11
N HIS A 5 -7.78 5.39 -0.28
CA HIS A 5 -6.98 6.57 -0.09
C HIS A 5 -6.96 7.50 -1.31
N ASP A 6 -7.75 7.28 -2.37
CA ASP A 6 -7.71 8.13 -3.58
C ASP A 6 -6.28 8.35 -4.17
N LEU A 7 -5.39 7.37 -4.03
CA LEU A 7 -3.98 7.48 -4.45
C LEU A 7 -3.74 7.16 -5.93
N THR A 8 -4.80 6.93 -6.69
CA THR A 8 -4.72 6.70 -8.13
C THR A 8 -6.01 7.11 -8.79
N SER A 9 -5.88 7.68 -10.00
CA SER A 9 -7.00 7.94 -10.89
C SER A 9 -7.54 6.67 -11.56
N GLN A 10 -6.80 5.55 -11.48
CA GLN A 10 -7.18 4.29 -12.09
C GLN A 10 -8.17 3.51 -11.22
N ASN A 11 -9.15 2.86 -11.87
CA ASN A 11 -10.07 1.96 -11.18
C ASN A 11 -9.50 0.52 -11.16
N PRO A 12 -8.99 0.01 -10.03
CA PRO A 12 -8.55 -1.37 -9.93
C PRO A 12 -9.72 -2.33 -10.14
N HIS A 13 -9.54 -3.30 -11.05
CA HIS A 13 -10.51 -4.35 -11.35
C HIS A 13 -10.60 -5.45 -10.27
N GLU A 14 -9.68 -5.44 -9.30
CA GLU A 14 -9.56 -6.45 -8.25
C GLU A 14 -9.39 -5.79 -6.87
N VAL A 15 -9.93 -6.45 -5.84
CA VAL A 15 -9.70 -6.06 -4.45
C VAL A 15 -8.47 -6.77 -3.92
N TRP A 16 -7.49 -5.99 -3.47
CA TRP A 16 -6.28 -6.53 -2.86
C TRP A 16 -6.47 -6.69 -1.35
N ILE A 17 -6.31 -7.92 -0.86
CA ILE A 17 -6.44 -8.26 0.56
C ILE A 17 -5.13 -8.85 1.07
N ALA A 18 -4.67 -8.30 2.20
CA ALA A 18 -3.58 -8.85 2.97
C ALA A 18 -4.09 -9.87 3.98
N ILE A 19 -3.42 -11.03 4.05
CA ILE A 19 -3.66 -12.03 5.09
C ILE A 19 -2.34 -12.48 5.72
N GLY A 20 -2.41 -13.00 6.94
CA GLY A 20 -1.28 -13.58 7.64
C GLY A 20 -0.75 -14.85 6.96
N PRO A 21 0.44 -15.33 7.37
CA PRO A 21 1.11 -16.43 6.71
C PRO A 21 0.35 -17.77 6.84
N LYS A 22 -0.42 -17.93 7.93
CA LYS A 22 -1.21 -19.14 8.21
C LYS A 22 -2.72 -18.94 8.05
N ASP A 23 -3.14 -17.75 7.62
CA ASP A 23 -4.55 -17.42 7.51
C ASP A 23 -5.18 -18.13 6.32
N ARG A 24 -6.43 -18.56 6.52
CA ARG A 24 -7.21 -19.20 5.47
C ARG A 24 -7.51 -18.18 4.36
N LEU A 25 -7.40 -18.64 3.11
CA LEU A 25 -7.84 -17.84 1.96
C LEU A 25 -9.34 -17.51 2.08
N PRO A 26 -9.74 -16.25 1.91
CA PRO A 26 -11.14 -15.88 1.79
C PRO A 26 -11.80 -16.71 0.68
N ARG A 27 -12.97 -17.27 0.96
CA ARG A 27 -13.80 -17.93 -0.05
C ARG A 27 -14.97 -17.01 -0.35
N VAL A 28 -14.78 -16.16 -1.35
CA VAL A 28 -15.79 -15.20 -1.81
C VAL A 28 -15.79 -15.26 -3.33
N ASP A 29 -16.98 -15.36 -3.92
CA ASP A 29 -17.11 -15.46 -5.38
C ASP A 29 -16.97 -14.08 -6.06
N GLN A 30 -17.32 -13.01 -5.36
CA GLN A 30 -17.20 -11.63 -5.81
C GLN A 30 -16.92 -10.66 -4.65
N PRO A 31 -16.19 -9.55 -4.87
CA PRO A 31 -15.51 -9.17 -6.12
C PRO A 31 -14.24 -10.01 -6.38
N PRO A 32 -13.64 -9.93 -7.59
CA PRO A 32 -12.33 -10.54 -7.86
C PRO A 32 -11.29 -10.09 -6.82
N MET A 33 -10.52 -11.04 -6.28
CA MET A 33 -9.61 -10.78 -5.17
C MET A 33 -8.17 -11.12 -5.53
N GLN A 34 -7.24 -10.22 -5.24
CA GLN A 34 -5.81 -10.52 -5.20
C GLN A 34 -5.37 -10.67 -3.75
N VAL A 35 -4.96 -11.87 -3.36
CA VAL A 35 -4.53 -12.14 -1.99
C VAL A 35 -3.02 -12.05 -1.89
N VAL A 36 -2.54 -11.16 -1.02
CA VAL A 36 -1.13 -11.04 -0.66
C VAL A 36 -0.90 -11.55 0.76
N ARG A 37 0.15 -12.34 0.95
CA ARG A 37 0.53 -12.85 2.27
C ARG A 37 1.68 -12.05 2.82
N PHE A 38 1.51 -11.49 4.01
CA PHE A 38 2.61 -10.87 4.76
C PHE A 38 2.97 -11.75 5.95
N GLY A 39 4.27 -12.01 6.10
CA GLY A 39 4.82 -12.71 7.26
C GLY A 39 5.37 -11.74 8.30
N GLY A 40 5.32 -12.14 9.57
CA GLY A 40 5.94 -11.40 10.68
C GLY A 40 5.31 -10.04 10.95
N GLY A 41 6.09 -9.11 11.52
CA GLY A 41 5.65 -7.76 11.89
C GLY A 41 5.16 -6.90 10.72
N HIS A 42 5.50 -7.23 9.47
CA HIS A 42 5.08 -6.47 8.29
C HIS A 42 3.56 -6.43 8.09
N PHE A 43 2.83 -7.43 8.58
CA PHE A 43 1.38 -7.48 8.44
C PHE A 43 0.68 -6.36 9.23
N ASN A 44 1.19 -6.04 10.42
CA ASN A 44 0.62 -5.00 11.29
C ASN A 44 1.21 -3.61 11.00
N LEU A 45 2.34 -3.54 10.30
CA LEU A 45 3.03 -2.28 10.02
C LEU A 45 2.15 -1.34 9.20
N GLY A 46 1.86 -0.17 9.78
CA GLY A 46 1.04 0.85 9.14
C GLY A 46 -0.41 0.41 8.94
N LEU A 47 -0.93 -0.54 9.71
CA LEU A 47 -2.35 -0.88 9.68
C LEU A 47 -3.15 0.15 10.47
N GLU A 48 -4.21 0.67 9.86
CA GLU A 48 -5.13 1.65 10.45
C GLU A 48 -6.53 1.07 10.48
N GLU A 49 -7.32 1.46 11.47
CA GLU A 49 -8.73 1.08 11.57
C GLU A 49 -9.61 2.29 11.19
N HIS A 50 -10.55 2.05 10.28
CA HIS A 50 -11.46 3.05 9.72
C HIS A 50 -12.89 2.54 9.85
N GLU A 51 -13.79 3.34 10.42
CA GLU A 51 -15.21 2.98 10.50
C GLU A 51 -15.95 3.47 9.24
N ILE A 52 -16.56 2.55 8.51
CA ILE A 52 -17.31 2.84 7.27
C ILE A 52 -18.66 2.15 7.38
N GLU A 53 -19.74 2.91 7.28
CA GLU A 53 -21.12 2.38 7.32
C GLU A 53 -21.36 1.47 8.55
N GLY A 54 -20.79 1.83 9.71
CA GLY A 54 -20.90 1.08 10.96
C GLY A 54 -20.04 -0.21 11.00
N THR A 55 -19.17 -0.43 10.01
CA THR A 55 -18.25 -1.57 9.96
C THR A 55 -16.81 -1.09 10.13
N LEU A 56 -16.08 -1.73 11.04
CA LEU A 56 -14.65 -1.49 11.23
C LEU A 56 -13.84 -2.14 10.11
N LEU A 57 -13.25 -1.33 9.24
CA LEU A 57 -12.37 -1.76 8.17
C LEU A 57 -10.90 -1.49 8.54
N ARG A 58 -10.05 -2.50 8.35
CA ARG A 58 -8.60 -2.33 8.49
C ARG A 58 -7.97 -2.06 7.14
N VAL A 59 -7.28 -0.93 7.02
CA VAL A 59 -6.61 -0.49 5.79
C VAL A 59 -5.19 -0.07 6.10
N TYR A 60 -4.24 -0.37 5.21
CA TYR A 60 -2.90 0.15 5.36
C TYR A 60 -2.86 1.66 5.14
N SER A 61 -2.03 2.34 5.93
CA SER A 61 -1.74 3.77 5.83
C SER A 61 -1.27 4.16 4.44
N VAL A 62 -1.33 5.46 4.12
CA VAL A 62 -0.90 5.98 2.82
C VAL A 62 0.56 5.60 2.54
N ALA A 63 1.47 5.86 3.48
CA ALA A 63 2.88 5.53 3.32
C ALA A 63 3.09 4.01 3.12
N ARG A 64 2.41 3.16 3.92
CA ARG A 64 2.48 1.70 3.75
C ARG A 64 1.96 1.23 2.40
N THR A 65 0.85 1.82 1.95
CA THR A 65 0.25 1.54 0.65
C THR A 65 1.24 1.85 -0.47
N VAL A 66 1.88 3.03 -0.46
CA VAL A 66 2.88 3.41 -1.47
C VAL A 66 4.05 2.42 -1.50
N VAL A 67 4.59 2.04 -0.32
CA VAL A 67 5.66 1.03 -0.25
C VAL A 67 5.24 -0.31 -0.85
N ASP A 68 4.01 -0.76 -0.60
CA ASP A 68 3.49 -1.99 -1.19
C ASP A 68 3.30 -1.91 -2.71
N LEU A 69 2.95 -0.74 -3.25
CA LEU A 69 2.93 -0.55 -4.70
C LEU A 69 4.30 -0.73 -5.32
N PHE A 70 5.35 -0.18 -4.71
CA PHE A 70 6.72 -0.45 -5.16
C PHE A 70 7.08 -1.93 -5.02
N ARG A 71 6.64 -2.60 -3.96
CA ARG A 71 6.89 -4.05 -3.76
C ARG A 71 6.25 -4.86 -4.89
N TYR A 72 5.03 -4.52 -5.28
CA TYR A 72 4.25 -5.23 -6.30
C TYR A 72 4.22 -4.53 -7.67
N ARG A 73 5.17 -3.62 -7.94
CA ARG A 73 5.27 -2.84 -9.19
C ARG A 73 5.27 -3.70 -10.47
N ASN A 74 5.79 -4.93 -10.40
CA ASN A 74 5.78 -5.85 -11.53
C ASN A 74 4.39 -6.45 -11.82
N LYS A 75 3.46 -6.39 -10.86
CA LYS A 75 2.08 -6.84 -11.01
C LYS A 75 1.11 -5.68 -11.26
N ILE A 76 1.31 -4.56 -10.58
CA ILE A 76 0.38 -3.42 -10.59
C ILE A 76 0.79 -2.36 -11.64
N GLY A 77 2.07 -2.29 -12.00
CA GLY A 77 2.64 -1.22 -12.80
C GLY A 77 3.50 -0.28 -11.97
N LEU A 78 4.64 0.15 -12.53
CA LEU A 78 5.53 1.12 -11.88
C LEU A 78 4.94 2.55 -11.95
N ASP A 79 4.24 2.86 -13.03
CA ASP A 79 3.50 4.11 -13.23
C ASP A 79 2.49 4.37 -12.11
N VAL A 80 1.72 3.35 -11.71
CA VAL A 80 0.77 3.46 -10.57
C VAL A 80 1.49 3.75 -9.26
N ALA A 81 2.63 3.09 -9.02
CA ALA A 81 3.44 3.35 -7.81
C ALA A 81 4.01 4.78 -7.80
N LEU A 82 4.41 5.30 -8.96
CA LEU A 82 4.93 6.66 -9.12
C LEU A 82 3.84 7.72 -8.97
N GLU A 83 2.66 7.49 -9.55
CA GLU A 83 1.48 8.34 -9.38
C GLU A 83 1.15 8.47 -7.88
N ALA A 84 0.96 7.35 -7.19
CA ALA A 84 0.63 7.32 -5.77
C ALA A 84 1.69 8.00 -4.89
N LEU A 85 2.98 7.80 -5.22
CA LEU A 85 4.08 8.45 -4.51
C LEU A 85 4.03 9.98 -4.67
N ARG A 86 3.85 10.46 -5.91
CA ARG A 86 3.81 11.90 -6.22
C ARG A 86 2.58 12.57 -5.63
N GLU A 87 1.41 11.96 -5.77
CA GLU A 87 0.16 12.50 -5.23
C GLU A 87 0.18 12.54 -3.71
N GLY A 88 0.55 11.44 -3.06
CA GLY A 88 0.64 11.40 -1.59
C GLY A 88 1.69 12.39 -1.03
N TRP A 89 2.78 12.64 -1.75
CA TRP A 89 3.75 13.69 -1.39
C TRP A 89 3.18 15.09 -1.58
N ARG A 90 2.58 15.37 -2.75
CA ARG A 90 1.98 16.66 -3.11
C ARG A 90 0.89 17.07 -2.12
N GLU A 91 0.05 16.12 -1.72
CA GLU A 91 -1.04 16.30 -0.75
C GLU A 91 -0.57 16.24 0.71
N ARG A 92 0.74 16.04 0.96
CA ARG A 92 1.34 15.94 2.31
C ARG A 92 0.72 14.85 3.18
N ARG A 93 0.36 13.72 2.58
CA ARG A 93 -0.31 12.59 3.24
C ARG A 93 0.64 11.62 3.92
N PHE A 94 1.94 11.85 3.73
CA PHE A 94 3.04 11.30 4.52
C PHE A 94 4.22 12.26 4.45
N ASN A 95 5.17 12.12 5.37
CA ASN A 95 6.46 12.80 5.28
C ASN A 95 7.59 11.82 4.91
N LEU A 96 8.77 12.36 4.63
CA LEU A 96 9.92 11.57 4.19
C LEU A 96 10.41 10.60 5.28
N ALA A 97 10.29 10.95 6.56
CA ALA A 97 10.66 10.06 7.67
C ALA A 97 9.72 8.85 7.76
N ASP A 98 8.41 9.06 7.61
CA ASP A 98 7.40 8.01 7.66
C ASP A 98 7.59 6.98 6.55
N ILE A 99 7.72 7.44 5.31
CA ILE A 99 7.86 6.54 4.17
C ILE A 99 9.20 5.81 4.18
N ASN A 100 10.29 6.47 4.61
CA ASN A 100 11.59 5.81 4.76
C ASN A 100 11.57 4.74 5.86
N ARG A 101 10.96 5.02 7.02
CA ARG A 101 10.80 4.04 8.09
C ARG A 101 10.07 2.79 7.59
N ILE A 102 8.92 2.99 6.94
CA ILE A 102 8.14 1.87 6.42
C ILE A 102 8.89 1.14 5.30
N ALA A 103 9.57 1.87 4.41
CA ALA A 103 10.37 1.26 3.36
C ALA A 103 11.50 0.39 3.93
N ASP A 104 12.16 0.83 5.01
CA ASP A 104 13.22 0.07 5.67
C ASP A 104 12.69 -1.21 6.32
N GLU A 105 11.65 -1.09 7.15
CA GLU A 105 11.01 -2.24 7.78
C GLU A 105 10.49 -3.23 6.71
N CYS A 106 10.04 -2.73 5.56
CA CYS A 106 9.59 -3.55 4.45
C CYS A 106 10.70 -4.07 3.52
N ARG A 107 11.97 -3.70 3.76
CA ARG A 107 13.12 -4.02 2.89
C ARG A 107 13.00 -3.48 1.46
N MET A 108 12.38 -2.32 1.31
CA MET A 108 12.11 -1.62 0.06
C MET A 108 12.97 -0.36 -0.15
N THR A 109 13.82 0.02 0.81
CA THR A 109 14.68 1.21 0.75
C THR A 109 15.46 1.32 -0.55
N ARG A 110 16.20 0.27 -0.94
CA ARG A 110 17.03 0.30 -2.17
C ARG A 110 16.20 0.50 -3.44
N VAL A 111 15.00 -0.06 -3.48
CA VAL A 111 14.11 0.07 -4.65
C VAL A 111 13.52 1.48 -4.71
N MET A 112 13.13 2.04 -3.57
CA MET A 112 12.45 3.32 -3.50
C MET A 112 13.39 4.52 -3.55
N LYS A 113 14.64 4.36 -3.10
CA LYS A 113 15.65 5.43 -3.01
C LYS A 113 15.71 6.37 -4.23
N PRO A 114 15.90 5.90 -5.47
CA PRO A 114 16.01 6.82 -6.61
C PRO A 114 14.75 7.66 -6.84
N TYR A 115 13.57 7.14 -6.47
CA TYR A 115 12.31 7.84 -6.64
C TYR A 115 12.08 8.86 -5.53
N LEU A 116 12.44 8.52 -4.28
CA LEU A 116 12.35 9.46 -3.16
C LEU A 116 13.33 10.63 -3.31
N GLU A 117 14.55 10.38 -3.82
CA GLU A 117 15.52 11.45 -4.11
C GLU A 117 14.98 12.42 -5.16
N SER A 118 14.26 11.91 -6.17
CA SER A 118 13.66 12.76 -7.22
C SER A 118 12.50 13.66 -6.75
N LEU A 119 11.96 13.44 -5.54
CA LEU A 119 10.91 14.30 -4.97
C LEU A 119 11.47 15.53 -4.24
N VAL A 120 12.73 15.47 -3.83
CA VAL A 120 13.40 16.49 -3.00
C VAL A 120 14.40 17.31 -3.82
N ALA A 121 14.80 16.79 -4.99
CA ALA A 121 15.59 17.50 -5.99
C ALA A 121 14.76 18.57 -6.72
#